data_AF-A0A964JG17-F1
#
_entry.id   AF-A0A964JG17-F1
#
_cell.length_a   1.000
_cell.length_b   1.000
_cell.length_c   1.000
_cell.angle_alpha   90.00
_cell.angle_beta   90.00
_cell.angle_gamma   90.00
#
_symmetry.space_group_name_H-M   'P 1'
#
loop_
_entity.id
_entity.type
_entity.pdbx_description
1 polymer ?
#
loop_
_entity_poly.entity_id
_entity_poly.type
_entity_poly.pdbx_seq_one_letter_code
_entity_poly.pdbx_strand_id
1 'polypeptide(L)'
;TDSSQKIPQRWPPSVLGQMAKGQSFEHHALAAAIFLRYTLAKDEQGKAFTLNDPQAESLMAIGAKQATESHACVRALLAREDLWGNELAASEAWLERVSYWHDQVLHQGVDATVKYIIQQNFT
;
A
#
# COMPACT_ATOMS: atom_id res chain seq x y z
N THR A 1 6.46 3.32 -14.25
CA THR A 1 5.02 3.21 -14.42
C THR A 1 4.41 4.55 -14.06
N ASP A 2 3.12 4.59 -13.86
CA ASP A 2 2.26 5.73 -13.58
C ASP A 2 1.25 5.27 -12.54
N SER A 3 1.75 4.58 -11.51
CA SER A 3 0.94 3.89 -10.51
C SER A 3 0.09 4.92 -9.76
N SER A 4 0.63 6.09 -9.44
CA SER A 4 -0.11 7.20 -8.84
C SER A 4 -1.27 7.72 -9.69
N GLN A 5 -1.26 7.49 -11.00
CA GLN A 5 -2.34 7.88 -11.91
C GLN A 5 -3.35 6.76 -12.12
N LYS A 6 -2.93 5.51 -11.95
CA LYS A 6 -3.76 4.32 -12.13
C LYS A 6 -4.51 3.93 -10.87
N ILE A 7 -3.89 4.05 -9.69
CA ILE A 7 -4.47 3.69 -8.40
C ILE A 7 -5.83 4.36 -8.17
N PRO A 8 -5.99 5.70 -8.31
CA PRO A 8 -7.25 6.38 -7.99
C PRO A 8 -8.45 5.85 -8.78
N GLN A 9 -8.21 5.37 -10.01
CA GLN A 9 -9.26 4.87 -10.90
C GLN A 9 -9.54 3.38 -10.73
N ARG A 10 -8.63 2.61 -10.13
CA ARG A 10 -8.66 1.13 -10.16
C ARG A 10 -8.91 0.51 -8.80
N TRP A 11 -8.32 1.06 -7.74
CA TRP A 11 -8.35 0.42 -6.42
C TRP A 11 -9.46 0.97 -5.53
N PRO A 12 -9.58 2.30 -5.30
CA PRO A 12 -10.58 2.82 -4.37
C PRO A 12 -12.02 2.38 -4.66
N PRO A 13 -12.53 2.43 -5.91
CA PRO A 13 -13.90 1.99 -6.19
C PRO A 13 -14.13 0.51 -5.82
N SER A 14 -13.13 -0.34 -6.04
CA SER A 14 -13.20 -1.77 -5.72
C SER A 14 -13.18 -2.00 -4.20
N VAL A 15 -12.29 -1.33 -3.47
CA VAL A 15 -12.20 -1.45 -2.01
C VAL A 15 -13.49 -0.98 -1.35
N LEU A 16 -13.99 0.19 -1.72
CA LEU A 16 -15.25 0.73 -1.19
C LEU A 16 -16.42 -0.19 -1.51
N GLY A 17 -16.48 -0.76 -2.72
CA GLY A 17 -17.48 -1.75 -3.10
C GLY A 17 -17.45 -3.03 -2.26
N GLN A 18 -16.26 -3.51 -1.87
CA GLN A 18 -16.10 -4.65 -0.97
C GLN A 18 -16.55 -4.30 0.46
N MET A 19 -16.09 -3.16 0.99
CA MET A 19 -16.46 -2.68 2.32
C MET A 19 -17.98 -2.53 2.46
N ALA A 20 -18.65 -1.94 1.46
CA ALA A 20 -20.10 -1.78 1.44
C ALA A 20 -20.88 -3.11 1.46
N LYS A 21 -20.27 -4.20 0.98
CA LYS A 21 -20.84 -5.55 1.01
C LYS A 21 -20.40 -6.38 2.22
N GLY A 22 -19.59 -5.80 3.11
CA GLY A 22 -18.96 -6.53 4.21
C GLY A 22 -18.01 -7.63 3.74
N GLN A 23 -17.45 -7.49 2.54
CA GLN A 23 -16.51 -8.45 1.96
C GLN A 23 -15.07 -8.03 2.20
N SER A 24 -14.17 -9.01 2.18
CA SER A 24 -12.73 -8.77 2.26
C SER A 24 -12.18 -7.83 1.17
N PHE A 25 -11.26 -6.95 1.61
CA PHE A 25 -10.44 -6.09 0.76
C PHE A 25 -8.93 -6.32 0.98
N GLU A 26 -8.56 -7.46 1.58
CA GLU A 26 -7.20 -7.78 2.02
C GLU A 26 -6.17 -7.74 0.89
N HIS A 27 -6.53 -8.21 -0.30
CA HIS A 27 -5.66 -8.19 -1.47
C HIS A 27 -5.32 -6.77 -1.92
N HIS A 28 -6.28 -5.84 -1.85
CA HIS A 28 -6.03 -4.44 -2.15
C HIS A 28 -5.20 -3.79 -1.04
N ALA A 29 -5.44 -4.15 0.22
CA ALA A 29 -4.65 -3.65 1.34
C ALA A 29 -3.18 -4.08 1.23
N LEU A 30 -2.91 -5.34 0.87
CA LEU A 30 -1.57 -5.81 0.56
C LEU A 30 -0.96 -5.08 -0.65
N ALA A 31 -1.72 -4.86 -1.72
CA ALA A 31 -1.23 -4.12 -2.88
C ALA A 31 -0.80 -2.69 -2.52
N ALA A 32 -1.56 -2.00 -1.66
CA ALA A 32 -1.20 -0.67 -1.14
C ALA A 32 0.06 -0.71 -0.25
N ALA A 33 0.19 -1.74 0.61
CA ALA A 33 1.38 -1.96 1.41
C ALA A 33 2.64 -2.19 0.55
N ILE A 34 2.52 -3.02 -0.50
CA ILE A 34 3.61 -3.25 -1.46
C ILE A 34 3.92 -1.97 -2.23
N PHE A 35 2.92 -1.16 -2.57
CA PHE A 35 3.14 0.14 -3.20
C PHE A 35 3.97 1.07 -2.29
N LEU A 36 3.69 1.13 -0.98
CA LEU A 36 4.54 1.86 -0.03
C LEU A 36 5.97 1.29 0.01
N ARG A 37 6.13 -0.03 0.01
CA ARG A 37 7.45 -0.67 -0.04
C ARG A 37 8.22 -0.30 -1.31
N TYR A 38 7.51 -0.22 -2.44
CA TYR A 38 8.05 0.17 -3.73
C TYR A 38 8.56 1.62 -3.74
N THR A 39 7.92 2.53 -3.00
CA THR A 39 8.37 3.94 -2.94
C THR A 39 9.73 4.13 -2.25
N LEU A 40 10.28 3.11 -1.59
CA LEU A 40 11.67 3.14 -1.10
C LEU A 40 12.69 3.27 -2.25
N ALA A 41 12.29 2.94 -3.48
CA ALA A 41 13.14 2.93 -4.67
C ALA A 41 14.41 2.07 -4.50
N LYS A 42 14.31 1.02 -3.68
CA LYS A 42 15.34 -0.01 -3.44
C LYS A 42 14.69 -1.38 -3.41
N ASP A 43 15.29 -2.36 -4.07
CA ASP A 43 14.86 -3.74 -3.98
C ASP A 43 15.19 -4.34 -2.60
N GLU A 44 14.88 -5.63 -2.40
CA GLU A 44 15.13 -6.32 -1.13
C GLU A 44 16.61 -6.66 -0.89
N GLN A 45 17.45 -6.54 -1.92
CA GLN A 45 18.92 -6.66 -1.81
C GLN A 45 19.58 -5.29 -1.53
N GLY A 46 18.77 -4.23 -1.40
CA GLY A 46 19.23 -2.86 -1.15
C GLY A 46 19.69 -2.12 -2.39
N LYS A 47 19.55 -2.70 -3.59
CA LYS A 47 19.92 -2.05 -4.85
C LYS A 47 18.89 -1.01 -5.23
N ALA A 48 19.35 0.22 -5.42
CA ALA A 48 18.51 1.32 -5.84
C ALA A 48 18.02 1.17 -7.29
N PHE A 49 16.82 1.66 -7.56
CA PHE A 49 16.24 1.77 -8.90
C PHE A 49 15.50 3.10 -9.05
N THR A 50 15.30 3.55 -10.27
CA THR A 50 14.50 4.76 -10.53
C THR A 50 13.02 4.44 -10.42
N LEU A 51 12.33 5.15 -9.52
CA LEU A 51 10.87 5.14 -9.46
C LEU A 51 10.32 5.86 -10.69
N ASN A 52 9.84 5.10 -11.66
CA ASN A 52 9.16 5.67 -12.82
C ASN A 52 7.72 5.94 -12.38
N ASP A 53 7.40 7.17 -12.01
CA ASP A 53 6.06 7.65 -11.64
C ASP A 53 6.05 9.20 -11.72
N PRO A 54 5.01 9.86 -12.24
CA PRO A 54 4.94 11.33 -12.27
C PRO A 54 5.06 12.00 -10.89
N GLN A 55 4.66 11.29 -9.83
CA GLN A 55 4.69 11.77 -8.45
C GLN A 55 5.87 11.21 -7.65
N ALA A 56 6.91 10.70 -8.33
CA ALA A 56 7.97 9.91 -7.72
C ALA A 56 8.64 10.58 -6.51
N GLU A 57 9.00 11.85 -6.62
CA GLU A 57 9.65 12.60 -5.53
C GLU A 57 8.81 12.59 -4.25
N SER A 58 7.51 12.92 -4.37
CA SER A 58 6.59 12.93 -3.22
C SER A 58 6.41 11.54 -2.61
N LEU A 59 6.33 10.51 -3.46
CA LEU A 59 6.13 9.12 -3.04
C LEU A 59 7.35 8.59 -2.30
N MET A 60 8.55 8.89 -2.81
CA MET A 60 9.81 8.54 -2.17
C MET A 60 9.99 9.25 -0.83
N ALA A 61 9.62 10.53 -0.74
CA ALA A 61 9.66 11.27 0.52
C ALA A 61 8.77 10.62 1.59
N ILE A 62 7.57 10.16 1.22
CA ILE A 62 6.66 9.43 2.12
C ILE A 62 7.28 8.11 2.59
N GLY A 63 7.89 7.33 1.69
CA GLY A 63 8.42 5.99 2.00
C GLY A 63 9.83 5.94 2.55
N ALA A 64 10.55 7.06 2.61
CA ALA A 64 11.99 7.10 2.90
C ALA A 64 12.37 6.48 4.25
N LYS A 65 11.49 6.60 5.25
CA LYS A 65 11.73 6.15 6.62
C LYS A 65 10.97 4.89 7.01
N GLN A 66 10.43 4.16 6.04
CA GLN A 66 9.53 3.05 6.34
C GLN A 66 10.15 1.92 7.18
N ALA A 67 11.48 1.81 7.22
CA ALA A 67 12.18 0.84 8.08
C ALA A 67 12.19 1.23 9.58
N THR A 68 12.08 2.52 9.91
CA THR A 68 12.14 3.02 11.30
C THR A 68 10.84 3.68 11.76
N GLU A 69 10.04 4.18 10.82
CA GLU A 69 8.80 4.94 11.05
C GLU A 69 7.64 4.35 10.21
N SER A 70 7.55 3.01 10.08
CA SER A 70 6.62 2.29 9.19
C SER A 70 5.18 2.79 9.27
N HIS A 71 4.60 2.87 10.47
CA HIS A 71 3.21 3.31 10.66
C HIS A 71 2.98 4.77 10.24
N ALA A 72 3.98 5.64 10.41
CA ALA A 72 3.88 7.03 9.96
C ALA A 72 3.90 7.10 8.43
N CYS A 73 4.73 6.30 7.77
CA CYS A 73 4.77 6.19 6.31
C CYS A 73 3.45 5.67 5.74
N VAL A 74 2.84 4.64 6.36
CA VAL A 74 1.51 4.14 5.96
C VAL A 74 0.45 5.24 6.08
N ARG A 75 0.36 5.90 7.24
CA ARG A 75 -0.59 7.01 7.43
C ARG A 75 -0.40 8.12 6.40
N ALA A 76 0.83 8.53 6.16
CA ALA A 76 1.13 9.60 5.20
C ALA A 76 0.75 9.21 3.76
N LEU A 77 0.97 7.95 3.37
CA LEU A 77 0.54 7.46 2.05
C LEU A 77 -0.98 7.40 1.95
N LEU A 78 -1.67 6.89 2.98
CA LEU A 78 -3.12 6.69 2.93
C LEU A 78 -3.91 7.99 3.10
N ALA A 79 -3.32 9.03 3.69
CA ALA A 79 -3.91 10.37 3.73
C ALA A 79 -3.94 11.09 2.36
N ARG A 80 -3.33 10.51 1.32
CA ARG A 80 -3.32 11.05 -0.04
C ARG A 80 -4.68 10.91 -0.70
N GLU A 81 -5.55 11.91 -0.53
CA GLU A 81 -6.88 11.91 -1.16
C GLU A 81 -6.81 11.87 -2.70
N ASP A 82 -5.74 12.37 -3.31
CA ASP A 82 -5.52 12.25 -4.76
C ASP A 82 -5.31 10.79 -5.22
N LEU A 83 -4.88 9.89 -4.30
CA LEU A 83 -4.72 8.46 -4.55
C LEU A 83 -5.93 7.64 -4.11
N TRP A 84 -6.48 7.95 -2.95
CA TRP A 84 -7.44 7.08 -2.26
C TRP A 84 -8.86 7.64 -2.23
N GLY A 85 -9.05 8.92 -2.53
CA GLY A 85 -10.29 9.63 -2.27
C GLY A 85 -10.51 9.88 -0.76
N ASN A 86 -11.49 10.73 -0.45
CA ASN A 86 -11.76 11.14 0.92
C ASN A 86 -12.19 9.98 1.83
N GLU A 87 -13.04 9.08 1.33
CA GLU A 87 -13.62 7.99 2.13
C GLU A 87 -12.57 6.98 2.60
N LEU A 88 -11.66 6.52 1.72
CA LEU A 88 -10.59 5.61 2.13
C LEU A 88 -9.50 6.33 2.93
N ALA A 89 -9.22 7.60 2.64
CA ALA A 89 -8.28 8.38 3.45
C ALA A 89 -8.75 8.54 4.91
N ALA A 90 -10.06 8.54 5.14
CA ALA A 90 -10.67 8.60 6.47
C ALA A 90 -10.99 7.22 7.09
N SER A 91 -10.73 6.11 6.38
CA SER A 91 -11.14 4.77 6.82
C SER A 91 -10.11 4.13 7.76
N GLU A 92 -10.48 3.98 9.03
CA GLU A 92 -9.65 3.27 10.02
C GLU A 92 -9.43 1.80 9.67
N ALA A 93 -10.47 1.12 9.16
CA ALA A 93 -10.36 -0.27 8.74
C ALA A 93 -9.38 -0.45 7.57
N TRP A 94 -9.36 0.49 6.62
CA TRP A 94 -8.38 0.51 5.53
C TRP A 94 -6.96 0.73 6.07
N LEU A 95 -6.78 1.74 6.93
CA LEU A 95 -5.51 2.03 7.57
C LEU A 95 -4.96 0.84 8.36
N GLU A 96 -5.80 0.17 9.15
CA GLU A 96 -5.44 -0.99 9.95
C GLU A 96 -4.91 -2.13 9.08
N ARG A 97 -5.67 -2.51 8.03
CA ARG A 97 -5.30 -3.65 7.19
C ARG A 97 -4.06 -3.37 6.34
N VAL A 98 -3.91 -2.16 5.79
CA VAL A 98 -2.68 -1.79 5.07
C VAL A 98 -1.47 -1.77 6.00
N SER A 99 -1.63 -1.28 7.24
CA SER A 99 -0.55 -1.28 8.23
C SER A 99 -0.11 -2.70 8.58
N TYR A 100 -1.06 -3.61 8.80
CA TYR A 100 -0.77 -5.03 9.00
C TYR A 100 0.04 -5.62 7.84
N TRP A 101 -0.41 -5.42 6.60
CA TRP A 101 0.31 -5.98 5.45
C TRP A 101 1.67 -5.35 5.21
N HIS A 102 1.82 -4.05 5.48
CA HIS A 102 3.11 -3.37 5.37
C HIS A 102 4.11 -3.93 6.38
N ASP A 103 3.66 -4.19 7.61
CA ASP A 103 4.48 -4.87 8.62
C ASP A 103 4.92 -6.27 8.15
N GLN A 104 4.01 -7.07 7.57
CA GLN A 104 4.36 -8.36 7.00
C GLN A 104 5.38 -8.24 5.86
N VAL A 105 5.22 -7.28 4.96
CA VAL A 105 6.15 -7.05 3.85
C VAL A 105 7.53 -6.64 4.35
N LEU A 106 7.63 -5.80 5.38
CA LEU A 106 8.92 -5.39 5.94
C LEU A 106 9.66 -6.54 6.63
N HIS A 107 8.94 -7.41 7.33
CA HIS A 107 9.54 -8.49 8.12
C HIS A 107 9.79 -9.78 7.33
N GLN A 108 8.91 -10.10 6.37
CA GLN A 108 8.93 -11.37 5.64
C GLN A 108 9.39 -11.21 4.18
N GLY A 109 9.35 -9.99 3.64
CA GLY A 109 9.56 -9.73 2.22
C GLY A 109 8.29 -9.98 1.40
N VAL A 110 8.23 -9.35 0.23
CA VAL A 110 7.05 -9.34 -0.65
C VAL A 110 6.64 -10.75 -1.06
N ASP A 111 7.59 -11.57 -1.50
CA ASP A 111 7.32 -12.92 -2.00
C ASP A 111 6.70 -13.84 -0.92
N ALA A 112 7.19 -13.77 0.31
CA ALA A 112 6.67 -14.57 1.41
C ALA A 112 5.27 -14.09 1.80
N THR A 113 5.03 -12.78 1.87
CA THR A 113 3.71 -12.23 2.18
C THR A 113 2.68 -12.55 1.10
N VAL A 114 3.06 -12.51 -0.18
CA VAL A 114 2.17 -12.91 -1.29
C VAL A 114 1.85 -14.40 -1.22
N LYS A 115 2.82 -15.27 -0.91
CA LYS A 115 2.55 -16.71 -0.69
C LYS A 115 1.63 -16.95 0.50
N TYR A 116 1.75 -16.14 1.55
CA TYR A 116 0.91 -16.25 2.72
C TYR A 116 -0.54 -15.85 2.44
N ILE A 117 -0.78 -14.71 1.79
CA ILE A 117 -2.14 -14.20 1.54
C ILE A 117 -2.96 -15.14 0.65
N ILE A 118 -2.35 -15.80 -0.34
CA ILE A 118 -3.05 -16.72 -1.25
C ILE A 118 -3.47 -18.04 -0.57
N GLN A 119 -2.91 -18.33 0.61
CA GLN A 119 -3.29 -19.48 1.43
C GLN A 119 -4.41 -19.13 2.42
N GLN A 120 -4.76 -17.85 2.56
CA GLN A 120 -5.80 -17.40 3.47
C GLN A 120 -7.15 -17.37 2.76
N ASN A 121 -8.19 -17.78 3.49
CA ASN A 121 -9.57 -17.57 3.08
C ASN A 121 -10.14 -16.37 3.84
N PHE A 122 -10.29 -15.26 3.14
CA PHE A 122 -11.01 -14.11 3.66
C PHE A 122 -12.46 -14.16 3.19
N THR A 123 -13.38 -13.97 4.13
CA THR A 123 -14.81 -13.81 3.86
C THR A 123 -15.14 -12.35 3.60
#